data_AF-A0A2S6RKW8-F1
#
_entry.id   AF-A0A2S6RKW8-F1
#
_cell.length_a   1.000
_cell.length_b   1.000
_cell.length_c   1.000
_cell.angle_alpha   90.00
_cell.angle_beta   90.00
_cell.angle_gamma   90.00
#
_symmetry.space_group_name_H-M   'P 1'
#
loop_
_entity.id
_entity.type
_entity.pdbx_description
1 polymer ?
#
loop_
_entity_poly.entity_id
_entity_poly.type
_entity_poly.pdbx_seq_one_letter_code
_entity_poly.pdbx_strand_id
1 'polypeptide(L)'
;MAKSKTRGLDEIVRLDGSQTKDDTNVTIAERFLLMSLSHDDGVPASLPHMAHDVELAGAILIDLMLHGRIRFQHSCVEPIDRAPTGYAFLDPVLQKIHSASKRMELSEWLELLAEDSSDLKHAAFEHLADRGFVVVERRALVSGFEAHFFPHAKDHGEEALVARIACGEVLDQEDVLAVCLANACGLFDVILSKKRRRRLAKRIRQLVDTNIVGETMIEAVEAASRASRQNAKHSIPTATGKHSRASKKANKWEWRAFWSNRRPVITPGDAVGLDGSVEFKATNVSDRYLLIPERRDNIKMRKNGLEVKELIESHRHYEAFRPKEVLKFPIEAGDLARIFPRLYGALVKVSDKTELEAALRTHGYVPIHVDVEKLRNRVRLVDDVLLEFCEFTVGNGTHWSVCVEGPDFGRVRACVHTINPLAGQVMGYMDFLHRVVGEEW
;
A
#
# COMPACT_ATOMS: atom_id res chain seq x y z
N MET A 1 6.85 -44.86 -72.97
CA MET A 1 5.54 -45.02 -72.29
C MET A 1 5.82 -45.28 -70.81
N ALA A 2 5.14 -44.77 -69.79
CA ALA A 2 4.22 -43.65 -69.60
C ALA A 2 3.98 -43.56 -68.06
N LYS A 3 3.98 -42.33 -67.52
CA LYS A 3 3.20 -41.78 -66.37
C LYS A 3 3.40 -42.44 -64.96
N SER A 4 3.96 -41.73 -63.98
CA SER A 4 3.41 -40.60 -63.17
C SER A 4 2.34 -41.00 -62.13
N LYS A 5 2.61 -40.59 -60.86
CA LYS A 5 1.77 -40.35 -59.65
C LYS A 5 2.52 -40.91 -58.42
N THR A 6 3.13 -40.16 -57.51
CA THR A 6 2.67 -39.01 -56.69
C THR A 6 1.29 -39.23 -56.09
N ARG A 7 1.25 -39.72 -54.83
CA ARG A 7 0.21 -39.39 -53.86
C ARG A 7 0.58 -39.82 -52.43
N GLY A 8 0.78 -38.82 -51.58
CA GLY A 8 0.25 -38.79 -50.21
C GLY A 8 1.06 -39.51 -49.13
N LEU A 9 2.06 -38.82 -48.57
CA LEU A 9 2.47 -38.93 -47.16
C LEU A 9 3.14 -37.62 -46.72
N ASP A 10 2.48 -36.50 -47.02
CA ASP A 10 2.72 -35.21 -46.37
C ASP A 10 1.56 -35.01 -45.38
N GLU A 11 1.71 -35.54 -44.17
CA GLU A 11 0.97 -35.09 -42.98
C GLU A 11 1.71 -35.59 -41.72
N ILE A 12 2.97 -35.19 -41.58
CA ILE A 12 3.59 -35.12 -40.25
C ILE A 12 3.07 -33.83 -39.64
N VAL A 13 2.01 -33.98 -38.86
CA VAL A 13 1.46 -32.97 -37.96
C VAL A 13 2.62 -32.37 -37.18
N ARG A 14 2.84 -31.07 -37.43
CA ARG A 14 3.53 -30.16 -36.52
C ARG A 14 2.74 -30.16 -35.22
N LEU A 15 3.13 -31.00 -34.28
CA LEU A 15 2.78 -30.81 -32.87
C LEU A 15 3.86 -29.91 -32.27
N ASP A 16 3.37 -28.71 -31.99
CA ASP A 16 4.03 -27.58 -31.37
C ASP A 16 4.89 -28.01 -30.18
N GLY A 17 6.21 -27.91 -30.36
CA GLY A 17 7.22 -28.16 -29.34
C GLY A 17 8.02 -26.90 -29.09
N SER A 18 7.32 -25.80 -28.79
CA SER A 18 7.91 -24.54 -28.32
C SER A 18 7.24 -24.03 -27.05
N GLN A 19 6.84 -24.94 -26.16
CA GLN A 19 6.63 -24.60 -24.75
C GLN A 19 8.02 -24.31 -24.16
N THR A 20 8.43 -23.05 -24.24
CA THR A 20 9.66 -22.54 -23.63
C THR A 20 9.63 -22.79 -22.14
N LYS A 21 10.77 -23.20 -21.60
CA LYS A 21 11.06 -23.47 -20.18
C LYS A 21 10.71 -22.32 -19.20
N ASP A 22 10.27 -21.17 -19.71
CA ASP A 22 9.87 -19.97 -18.97
C ASP A 22 8.47 -20.06 -18.36
N ASP A 23 7.53 -20.81 -18.96
CA ASP A 23 6.13 -20.84 -18.49
C ASP A 23 5.94 -21.57 -17.13
N THR A 24 7.00 -22.17 -16.59
CA THR A 24 6.97 -22.96 -15.36
C THR A 24 7.77 -22.37 -14.19
N ASN A 25 8.59 -21.33 -14.39
CA ASN A 25 9.40 -20.83 -13.28
C ASN A 25 8.61 -19.81 -12.44
N VAL A 26 8.40 -20.12 -11.17
CA VAL A 26 7.98 -19.11 -10.18
C VAL A 26 9.13 -18.13 -10.02
N THR A 27 8.88 -16.85 -9.83
CA THR A 27 9.91 -15.83 -9.57
C THR A 27 10.24 -15.75 -8.07
N ILE A 28 11.26 -14.98 -7.68
CA ILE A 28 11.58 -14.76 -6.26
C ILE A 28 10.47 -13.92 -5.61
N ALA A 29 9.97 -12.90 -6.31
CA ALA A 29 8.84 -12.08 -5.86
C ALA A 29 7.61 -12.93 -5.57
N GLU A 30 7.26 -13.83 -6.48
CA GLU A 30 6.14 -14.75 -6.31
C GLU A 30 6.35 -15.76 -5.17
N ARG A 31 7.54 -16.37 -5.05
CA ARG A 31 7.87 -17.26 -3.92
C ARG A 31 7.73 -16.54 -2.58
N PHE A 32 8.20 -15.29 -2.52
CA PHE A 32 8.06 -14.43 -1.33
C PHE A 32 6.58 -14.15 -1.02
N LEU A 33 5.78 -13.79 -2.03
CA LEU A 33 4.35 -13.55 -1.86
C LEU A 33 3.62 -14.81 -1.38
N LEU A 34 3.87 -15.97 -1.99
CA LEU A 34 3.29 -17.25 -1.59
C LEU A 34 3.61 -17.59 -0.12
N MET A 35 4.86 -17.39 0.33
CA MET A 35 5.21 -17.58 1.74
C MET A 35 4.49 -16.60 2.67
N SER A 36 4.15 -15.42 2.17
CA SER A 36 3.51 -14.38 2.98
C SER A 36 2.02 -14.58 3.21
N LEU A 37 1.37 -15.47 2.46
CA LEU A 37 -0.07 -15.70 2.57
C LEU A 37 -0.43 -16.46 3.86
N SER A 38 -1.53 -16.05 4.49
CA SER A 38 -2.19 -16.85 5.52
C SER A 38 -2.77 -18.12 4.88
N HIS A 39 -2.59 -19.26 5.56
CA HIS A 39 -2.96 -20.56 5.00
C HIS A 39 -4.48 -20.73 4.82
N ASP A 40 -5.28 -20.04 5.65
CA ASP A 40 -6.73 -20.21 5.68
C ASP A 40 -7.45 -19.21 4.76
N ASP A 41 -7.03 -17.94 4.77
CA ASP A 41 -7.76 -16.86 4.10
C ASP A 41 -7.03 -16.25 2.89
N GLY A 42 -5.79 -16.66 2.61
CA GLY A 42 -5.06 -16.16 1.44
C GLY A 42 -4.71 -14.68 1.52
N VAL A 43 -4.43 -14.19 2.72
CA VAL A 43 -4.14 -12.79 2.97
C VAL A 43 -2.64 -12.61 3.20
N PRO A 44 -1.96 -11.65 2.56
CA PRO A 44 -0.57 -11.35 2.84
C PRO A 44 -0.35 -10.92 4.29
N ALA A 45 0.71 -11.44 4.91
CA ALA A 45 1.09 -11.13 6.26
C ALA A 45 1.30 -9.62 6.46
N SER A 46 0.65 -9.07 7.47
CA SER A 46 0.84 -7.67 7.83
C SER A 46 2.15 -7.50 8.61
N LEU A 47 3.12 -6.83 7.99
CA LEU A 47 4.40 -6.49 8.60
C LEU A 47 4.48 -5.00 8.91
N PRO A 48 5.12 -4.61 10.03
CA PRO A 48 5.26 -3.21 10.40
C PRO A 48 6.17 -2.46 9.42
N HIS A 49 5.97 -1.14 9.31
CA HIS A 49 6.84 -0.22 8.58
C HIS A 49 7.11 -0.61 7.12
N MET A 50 6.12 -1.25 6.49
CA MET A 50 6.21 -1.66 5.09
C MET A 50 7.32 -2.66 4.78
N ALA A 51 7.77 -3.41 5.78
CA ALA A 51 8.84 -4.37 5.57
C ALA A 51 8.47 -5.40 4.50
N HIS A 52 7.19 -5.79 4.38
CA HIS A 52 6.72 -6.67 3.30
C HIS A 52 6.93 -6.07 1.91
N ASP A 53 6.55 -4.80 1.74
CA ASP A 53 6.60 -4.13 0.44
C ASP A 53 8.02 -3.78 -0.01
N VAL A 54 8.90 -3.43 0.94
CA VAL A 54 10.32 -3.19 0.67
C VAL A 54 10.99 -4.49 0.22
N GLU A 55 10.70 -5.62 0.87
CA GLU A 55 11.26 -6.91 0.45
C GLU A 55 10.67 -7.39 -0.87
N LEU A 56 9.40 -7.10 -1.17
CA LEU A 56 8.84 -7.36 -2.49
C LEU A 56 9.54 -6.53 -3.58
N ALA A 57 9.78 -5.25 -3.32
CA ALA A 57 10.55 -4.40 -4.24
C ALA A 57 11.98 -4.97 -4.44
N GLY A 58 12.62 -5.43 -3.37
CA GLY A 58 13.90 -6.13 -3.44
C GLY A 58 13.84 -7.40 -4.28
N ALA A 59 12.81 -8.23 -4.09
CA ALA A 59 12.58 -9.43 -4.86
C ALA A 59 12.44 -9.13 -6.37
N ILE A 60 11.64 -8.13 -6.73
CA ILE A 60 11.45 -7.69 -8.13
C ILE A 60 12.78 -7.22 -8.74
N LEU A 61 13.57 -6.44 -8.01
CA LEU A 61 14.89 -6.01 -8.51
C LEU A 61 15.84 -7.21 -8.69
N ILE A 62 15.83 -8.18 -7.78
CA ILE A 62 16.62 -9.41 -7.92
C ILE A 62 16.14 -10.21 -9.13
N ASP A 63 14.82 -10.37 -9.33
CA ASP A 63 14.26 -11.05 -10.51
C ASP A 63 14.70 -10.35 -11.81
N LEU A 64 14.60 -9.02 -11.90
CA LEU A 64 15.07 -8.26 -13.06
C LEU A 64 16.57 -8.47 -13.32
N MET A 65 17.38 -8.56 -12.27
CA MET A 65 18.80 -8.82 -12.38
C MET A 65 19.09 -10.25 -12.87
N LEU A 66 18.38 -11.26 -12.36
CA LEU A 66 18.52 -12.65 -12.81
C LEU A 66 18.09 -12.83 -14.26
N HIS A 67 17.11 -12.03 -14.73
CA HIS A 67 16.76 -11.93 -16.15
C HIS A 67 17.77 -11.10 -16.95
N GLY A 68 18.87 -10.62 -16.38
CA GLY A 68 19.90 -9.84 -17.07
C GLY A 68 19.44 -8.44 -17.53
N ARG A 69 18.34 -7.92 -16.97
CA ARG A 69 17.79 -6.61 -17.36
C ARG A 69 18.45 -5.45 -16.63
N ILE A 70 18.94 -5.70 -15.41
CA ILE A 70 19.65 -4.73 -14.58
C ILE A 70 20.87 -5.37 -13.93
N ARG A 71 21.76 -4.54 -13.37
CA ARG A 71 22.78 -4.97 -12.41
C ARG A 71 22.81 -4.03 -11.21
N PHE A 72 23.26 -4.57 -10.08
CA PHE A 72 23.71 -3.76 -8.96
C PHE A 72 25.19 -3.44 -9.15
N GLN A 73 25.53 -2.15 -9.10
CA GLN A 73 26.92 -1.69 -9.20
C GLN A 73 27.13 -0.43 -8.36
N HIS A 74 28.15 -0.47 -7.48
CA HIS A 74 28.47 0.61 -6.55
C HIS A 74 27.25 1.10 -5.75
N SER A 75 26.45 0.18 -5.20
CA SER A 75 25.20 0.47 -4.47
C SER A 75 24.04 1.01 -5.32
N CYS A 76 24.23 1.28 -6.62
CA CYS A 76 23.18 1.74 -7.51
C CYS A 76 22.59 0.62 -8.37
N VAL A 77 21.39 0.87 -8.90
CA VAL A 77 20.77 0.04 -9.94
C VAL A 77 21.14 0.61 -11.31
N GLU A 78 21.78 -0.19 -12.15
CA GLU A 78 22.12 0.17 -13.52
C GLU A 78 21.28 -0.64 -14.52
N PRO A 79 20.59 0.03 -15.47
CA PRO A 79 19.91 -0.67 -16.57
C PRO A 79 20.91 -1.33 -17.51
N ILE A 80 20.61 -2.55 -17.97
CA ILE A 80 21.41 -3.31 -18.95
C ILE A 80 20.62 -3.47 -20.26
N ASP A 81 19.41 -4.04 -20.16
CA ASP A 81 18.59 -4.41 -21.31
C ASP A 81 17.13 -3.97 -21.10
N ARG A 82 16.53 -3.40 -22.16
CA ARG A 82 15.15 -2.92 -22.23
C ARG A 82 14.15 -3.98 -22.69
N ALA A 83 14.63 -5.14 -23.15
CA ALA A 83 13.75 -6.21 -23.60
C ALA A 83 12.77 -6.58 -22.46
N PRO A 84 11.46 -6.75 -22.76
CA PRO A 84 10.50 -7.17 -21.75
C PRO A 84 10.90 -8.53 -21.16
N THR A 85 10.55 -8.77 -19.90
CA THR A 85 10.72 -10.06 -19.23
C THR A 85 9.53 -10.98 -19.50
N GLY A 86 8.38 -10.42 -19.90
CA GLY A 86 7.14 -11.17 -20.07
C GLY A 86 6.29 -11.23 -18.80
N TYR A 87 6.81 -10.75 -17.66
CA TYR A 87 6.07 -10.66 -16.40
C TYR A 87 5.47 -9.27 -16.22
N ALA A 88 4.14 -9.19 -16.14
CA ALA A 88 3.41 -7.93 -16.03
C ALA A 88 3.75 -7.09 -14.78
N PHE A 89 4.29 -7.71 -13.73
CA PHE A 89 4.74 -7.02 -12.51
C PHE A 89 6.22 -6.60 -12.55
N LEU A 90 7.03 -7.13 -13.47
CA LEU A 90 8.45 -6.75 -13.65
C LEU A 90 8.61 -5.65 -14.71
N ASP A 91 7.89 -5.76 -15.82
CA ASP A 91 8.04 -4.87 -16.97
C ASP A 91 7.76 -3.38 -16.68
N PRO A 92 6.74 -3.00 -15.87
CA PRO A 92 6.54 -1.60 -15.48
C PRO A 92 7.71 -1.05 -14.65
N VAL A 93 8.32 -1.88 -13.80
CA VAL A 93 9.50 -1.51 -13.01
C VAL A 93 10.70 -1.31 -13.93
N LEU A 94 10.91 -2.22 -14.89
CA LEU A 94 11.97 -2.10 -15.88
C LEU A 94 11.84 -0.83 -16.73
N GLN A 95 10.62 -0.50 -17.14
CA GLN A 95 10.32 0.74 -17.87
C GLN A 95 10.62 1.97 -17.02
N LYS A 96 10.26 1.95 -15.73
CA LYS A 96 10.52 3.04 -14.78
C LYS A 96 12.02 3.25 -14.59
N ILE A 97 12.81 2.19 -14.44
CA ILE A 97 14.27 2.24 -14.33
C ILE A 97 14.89 2.88 -15.58
N HIS A 98 14.43 2.49 -16.77
CA HIS A 98 14.94 3.05 -18.02
C HIS A 98 14.50 4.49 -18.32
N SER A 99 13.39 4.93 -17.71
CA SER A 99 12.86 6.29 -17.87
C SER A 99 13.41 7.26 -16.81
N ALA A 100 14.13 6.76 -15.81
CA ALA A 100 14.73 7.58 -14.77
C ALA A 100 15.79 8.52 -15.38
N SER A 101 15.65 9.82 -15.13
CA SER A 101 16.55 10.84 -15.64
C SER A 101 17.88 10.91 -14.88
N LYS A 102 17.93 10.36 -13.67
CA LYS A 102 19.12 10.27 -12.82
C LYS A 102 19.38 8.83 -12.41
N ARG A 103 20.66 8.51 -12.22
CA ARG A 103 21.08 7.30 -11.51
C ARG A 103 20.59 7.40 -10.06
N MET A 104 20.05 6.30 -9.55
CA MET A 104 19.51 6.20 -8.19
C MET A 104 20.15 5.03 -7.45
N GLU A 105 20.35 5.23 -6.16
CA GLU A 105 20.82 4.19 -5.24
C GLU A 105 19.76 3.11 -5.05
N LEU A 106 20.17 1.91 -4.66
CA LEU A 106 19.26 0.81 -4.35
C LEU A 106 18.20 1.22 -3.31
N SER A 107 18.60 1.94 -2.27
CA SER A 107 17.67 2.40 -1.23
C SER A 107 16.60 3.33 -1.77
N GLU A 108 16.96 4.24 -2.69
CA GLU A 108 15.98 5.12 -3.35
C GLU A 108 15.00 4.33 -4.22
N TRP A 109 15.49 3.31 -4.93
CA TRP A 109 14.63 2.41 -5.72
C TRP A 109 13.70 1.58 -4.84
N LEU A 110 14.21 1.02 -3.75
CA LEU A 110 13.40 0.24 -2.82
C LEU A 110 12.29 1.09 -2.20
N GLU A 111 12.60 2.32 -1.77
CA GLU A 111 11.59 3.24 -1.25
C GLU A 111 10.53 3.57 -2.29
N LEU A 112 10.95 3.96 -3.50
CA LEU A 112 10.04 4.30 -4.60
C LEU A 112 9.14 3.12 -5.00
N LEU A 113 9.72 1.95 -5.24
CA LEU A 113 8.96 0.76 -5.66
C LEU A 113 8.05 0.23 -4.56
N ALA A 114 8.44 0.42 -3.30
CA ALA A 114 7.59 0.02 -2.21
C ALA A 114 6.37 0.97 -2.09
N GLU A 115 6.44 2.23 -2.53
CA GLU A 115 5.25 3.09 -2.68
C GLU A 115 4.27 2.56 -3.74
N ASP A 116 4.78 1.98 -4.83
CA ASP A 116 3.99 1.37 -5.90
C ASP A 116 3.60 -0.10 -5.62
N SER A 117 3.92 -0.63 -4.44
CA SER A 117 3.84 -2.08 -4.18
C SER A 117 2.44 -2.66 -4.34
N SER A 118 1.39 -1.86 -4.19
CA SER A 118 0.00 -2.27 -4.34
C SER A 118 -0.28 -2.85 -5.73
N ASP A 119 0.02 -2.09 -6.79
CA ASP A 119 -0.20 -2.54 -8.18
C ASP A 119 0.77 -3.69 -8.53
N LEU A 120 2.00 -3.67 -8.01
CA LEU A 120 2.99 -4.74 -8.23
C LEU A 120 2.54 -6.07 -7.59
N LYS A 121 2.05 -6.03 -6.35
CA LYS A 121 1.46 -7.20 -5.66
C LYS A 121 0.28 -7.75 -6.43
N HIS A 122 -0.62 -6.87 -6.87
CA HIS A 122 -1.79 -7.28 -7.63
C HIS A 122 -1.42 -8.02 -8.90
N ALA A 123 -0.54 -7.44 -9.71
CA ALA A 123 -0.09 -8.07 -10.95
C ALA A 123 0.63 -9.40 -10.71
N ALA A 124 1.43 -9.52 -9.64
CA ALA A 124 2.08 -10.77 -9.28
C ALA A 124 1.08 -11.84 -8.79
N PHE A 125 0.06 -11.47 -8.00
CA PHE A 125 -0.97 -12.42 -7.56
C PHE A 125 -1.90 -12.87 -8.70
N GLU A 126 -2.27 -11.97 -9.61
CA GLU A 126 -3.03 -12.37 -10.81
C GLU A 126 -2.20 -13.34 -11.67
N HIS A 127 -0.90 -13.10 -11.84
CA HIS A 127 -0.01 -14.03 -12.54
C HIS A 127 0.09 -15.41 -11.83
N LEU A 128 0.19 -15.43 -10.49
CA LEU A 128 0.13 -16.67 -9.70
C LEU A 128 -1.22 -17.39 -9.86
N ALA A 129 -2.32 -16.65 -9.95
CA ALA A 129 -3.65 -17.22 -10.11
C ALA A 129 -3.86 -17.81 -11.51
N ASP A 130 -3.40 -17.13 -12.55
CA ASP A 130 -3.45 -17.62 -13.94
C ASP A 130 -2.70 -18.95 -14.10
N ARG A 131 -1.66 -19.16 -13.29
CA ARG A 131 -0.88 -20.39 -13.25
C ARG A 131 -1.38 -21.42 -12.23
N GLY A 132 -2.43 -21.10 -11.47
CA GLY A 132 -3.08 -22.03 -10.55
C GLY A 132 -2.37 -22.24 -9.21
N PHE A 133 -1.46 -21.35 -8.79
CA PHE A 133 -0.84 -21.40 -7.47
C PHE A 133 -1.75 -20.90 -6.36
N VAL A 134 -2.60 -19.92 -6.69
CA VAL A 134 -3.61 -19.34 -5.82
C VAL A 134 -4.94 -19.25 -6.55
N VAL A 135 -6.02 -19.10 -5.81
CA VAL A 135 -7.34 -18.74 -6.36
C VAL A 135 -7.59 -17.27 -6.04
N VAL A 136 -8.19 -16.50 -6.96
CA VAL A 136 -8.66 -15.14 -6.65
C VAL A 136 -10.10 -15.21 -6.13
N GLU A 137 -10.26 -15.06 -4.82
CA GLU A 137 -11.58 -14.92 -4.22
C GLU A 137 -11.93 -13.43 -4.09
N ARG A 138 -13.03 -13.03 -4.75
CA ARG A 138 -13.48 -11.63 -4.79
C ARG A 138 -14.72 -11.46 -3.93
N ARG A 139 -14.73 -10.42 -3.10
CA ARG A 139 -15.85 -10.07 -2.23
C ARG A 139 -16.22 -8.62 -2.41
N ALA A 140 -17.46 -8.36 -2.81
CA ALA A 140 -18.00 -7.02 -2.80
C ALA A 140 -18.09 -6.49 -1.36
N LEU A 141 -17.59 -5.28 -1.15
CA LEU A 141 -17.71 -4.53 0.08
C LEU A 141 -18.66 -3.33 -0.13
N VAL A 142 -18.85 -2.57 0.94
CA VAL A 142 -19.66 -1.34 0.95
C VAL A 142 -19.02 -0.19 0.16
N SER A 143 -19.85 0.75 -0.29
CA SER A 143 -19.40 1.95 -1.03
C SER A 143 -18.61 1.63 -2.31
N GLY A 144 -18.89 0.50 -2.97
CA GLY A 144 -18.26 0.11 -4.22
C GLY A 144 -16.84 -0.45 -4.09
N PHE A 145 -16.34 -0.66 -2.86
CA PHE A 145 -15.08 -1.34 -2.61
C PHE A 145 -15.19 -2.84 -2.93
N GLU A 146 -14.08 -3.45 -3.34
CA GLU A 146 -13.95 -4.89 -3.49
C GLU A 146 -12.75 -5.39 -2.67
N ALA A 147 -12.91 -6.53 -2.01
CA ALA A 147 -11.83 -7.22 -1.32
C ALA A 147 -11.40 -8.44 -2.13
N HIS A 148 -10.10 -8.58 -2.37
CA HIS A 148 -9.49 -9.75 -3.00
C HIS A 148 -8.70 -10.55 -1.98
N PHE A 149 -8.86 -11.86 -2.03
CA PHE A 149 -8.15 -12.84 -1.24
C PHE A 149 -7.47 -13.84 -2.19
N PHE A 150 -6.32 -14.35 -1.81
CA PHE A 150 -5.47 -15.21 -2.64
C PHE A 150 -5.16 -16.55 -1.96
N PRO A 151 -6.15 -17.37 -1.58
CA PRO A 151 -5.87 -18.65 -0.93
C PRO A 151 -5.05 -19.56 -1.83
N HIS A 152 -4.15 -20.35 -1.23
CA HIS A 152 -3.39 -21.35 -1.95
C HIS A 152 -4.32 -22.34 -2.65
N ALA A 153 -4.01 -22.66 -3.90
CA ALA A 153 -4.73 -23.70 -4.63
C ALA A 153 -4.43 -25.08 -4.02
N LYS A 154 -5.47 -25.91 -3.83
CA LYS A 154 -5.34 -27.23 -3.19
C LYS A 154 -4.59 -28.26 -4.03
N ASP A 155 -4.63 -28.10 -5.36
CA ASP A 155 -4.22 -29.13 -6.32
C ASP A 155 -2.96 -28.76 -7.13
N HIS A 156 -2.23 -27.69 -6.77
CA HIS A 156 -1.08 -27.23 -7.54
C HIS A 156 0.12 -28.20 -7.55
N GLY A 157 0.12 -29.23 -6.69
CA GLY A 157 1.15 -30.28 -6.69
C GLY A 157 2.53 -29.86 -6.15
N GLU A 158 2.84 -28.56 -6.13
CA GLU A 158 4.05 -28.05 -5.48
C GLU A 158 3.89 -27.97 -3.95
N GLU A 159 4.85 -28.55 -3.23
CA GLU A 159 4.94 -28.41 -1.78
C GLU A 159 5.37 -26.98 -1.43
N ALA A 160 4.61 -26.31 -0.57
CA ALA A 160 4.92 -24.94 -0.16
C ALA A 160 6.37 -24.82 0.35
N LEU A 161 7.07 -23.74 -0.03
CA LEU A 161 8.49 -23.54 0.32
C LEU A 161 8.78 -23.72 1.82
N VAL A 162 7.87 -23.29 2.70
CA VAL A 162 7.98 -23.47 4.16
C VAL A 162 7.92 -24.94 4.58
N ALA A 163 7.18 -25.78 3.87
CA ALA A 163 7.11 -27.21 4.10
C ALA A 163 8.37 -27.91 3.57
N ARG A 164 8.87 -27.53 2.38
CA ARG A 164 10.16 -27.98 1.83
C ARG A 164 11.34 -27.67 2.77
N ILE A 165 11.38 -26.47 3.35
CA ILE A 165 12.35 -26.09 4.41
C ILE A 165 12.24 -27.04 5.62
N ALA A 166 11.01 -27.38 6.03
CA ALA A 166 10.76 -28.26 7.17
C ALA A 166 11.15 -29.71 6.92
N CYS A 167 10.98 -30.19 5.69
CA CYS A 167 11.41 -31.51 5.22
C CYS A 167 12.93 -31.59 5.03
N GLY A 168 13.64 -30.46 5.06
CA GLY A 168 15.08 -30.41 4.92
C GLY A 168 15.55 -30.63 3.48
N GLU A 169 14.69 -30.31 2.51
CA GLU A 169 15.00 -30.43 1.09
C GLU A 169 16.20 -29.56 0.69
N VAL A 170 16.84 -29.96 -0.41
CA VAL A 170 17.80 -29.13 -1.12
C VAL A 170 17.02 -28.09 -1.92
N LEU A 171 17.24 -26.83 -1.61
CA LEU A 171 16.57 -25.69 -2.24
C LEU A 171 17.45 -25.14 -3.37
N ASP A 172 16.82 -24.61 -4.42
CA ASP A 172 17.52 -23.89 -5.47
C ASP A 172 17.91 -22.46 -5.01
N GLN A 173 18.57 -21.71 -5.89
CA GLN A 173 19.08 -20.39 -5.54
C GLN A 173 17.94 -19.40 -5.28
N GLU A 174 16.89 -19.45 -6.09
CA GLU A 174 15.72 -18.59 -6.04
C GLU A 174 14.91 -18.82 -4.75
N ASP A 175 14.74 -20.07 -4.33
CA ASP A 175 14.16 -20.46 -3.05
C ASP A 175 14.96 -19.88 -1.88
N VAL A 176 16.29 -20.02 -1.91
CA VAL A 176 17.18 -19.48 -0.86
C VAL A 176 17.08 -17.96 -0.78
N LEU A 177 17.06 -17.26 -1.92
CA LEU A 177 16.91 -15.81 -1.98
C LEU A 177 15.56 -15.38 -1.39
N ALA A 178 14.46 -16.05 -1.74
CA ALA A 178 13.15 -15.77 -1.16
C ALA A 178 13.13 -15.98 0.37
N VAL A 179 13.79 -17.04 0.87
CA VAL A 179 13.93 -17.31 2.31
C VAL A 179 14.72 -16.21 3.01
N CYS A 180 15.77 -15.69 2.38
CA CYS A 180 16.56 -14.59 2.92
C CYS A 180 15.71 -13.32 3.06
N LEU A 181 14.97 -12.93 2.02
CA LEU A 181 14.06 -11.77 2.06
C LEU A 181 12.95 -11.94 3.12
N ALA A 182 12.38 -13.14 3.23
CA ALA A 182 11.40 -13.47 4.27
C ALA A 182 11.99 -13.37 5.69
N ASN A 183 13.23 -13.81 5.88
CA ASN A 183 13.93 -13.67 7.15
C ASN A 183 14.27 -12.20 7.45
N ALA A 184 14.71 -11.46 6.43
CA ALA A 184 15.10 -10.05 6.50
C ALA A 184 13.98 -9.16 7.05
N CYS A 185 12.75 -9.27 6.53
CA CYS A 185 11.60 -8.51 7.03
C CYS A 185 10.95 -9.08 8.30
N GLY A 186 11.39 -10.26 8.78
CA GLY A 186 10.78 -10.93 9.93
C GLY A 186 9.47 -11.64 9.60
N LEU A 187 9.23 -12.03 8.34
CA LEU A 187 8.01 -12.72 7.92
C LEU A 187 7.78 -14.01 8.72
N PHE A 188 8.83 -14.80 8.97
CA PHE A 188 8.77 -16.02 9.77
C PHE A 188 8.32 -15.80 11.22
N ASP A 189 8.44 -14.58 11.74
CA ASP A 189 7.91 -14.25 13.07
C ASP A 189 6.39 -14.14 13.10
N VAL A 190 5.78 -13.86 11.95
CA VAL A 190 4.34 -13.71 11.76
C VAL A 190 3.72 -15.02 11.29
N ILE A 191 4.24 -15.62 10.22
CA ILE A 191 3.61 -16.79 9.57
C ILE A 191 3.85 -18.10 10.32
N LEU A 192 4.88 -18.19 11.17
CA LEU A 192 5.21 -19.41 11.91
C LEU A 192 4.82 -19.32 13.38
N SER A 193 4.14 -20.36 13.85
CA SER A 193 3.97 -20.59 15.30
C SER A 193 5.33 -20.65 16.01
N LYS A 194 5.37 -20.20 17.26
CA LYS A 194 6.60 -20.20 18.09
C LYS A 194 7.30 -21.57 18.13
N LYS A 195 6.53 -22.65 18.12
CA LYS A 195 7.03 -24.03 18.09
C LYS A 195 7.68 -24.38 16.75
N ARG A 196 7.01 -24.06 15.62
CA ARG A 196 7.54 -24.30 14.27
C ARG A 196 8.79 -23.48 14.01
N ARG A 197 8.78 -22.20 14.40
CA ARG A 197 9.94 -21.30 14.30
C ARG A 197 11.17 -21.84 15.01
N ARG A 198 11.02 -22.30 16.26
CA ARG A 198 12.14 -22.93 17.00
C ARG A 198 12.72 -24.16 16.30
N ARG A 199 11.87 -24.98 15.68
CA ARG A 199 12.30 -26.16 14.91
C ARG A 199 13.06 -25.77 13.65
N LEU A 200 12.59 -24.76 12.93
CA LEU A 200 13.18 -24.32 11.66
C LEU A 200 14.34 -23.33 11.81
N ALA A 201 14.51 -22.71 12.98
CA ALA A 201 15.50 -21.64 13.21
C ALA A 201 16.94 -22.04 12.86
N LYS A 202 17.34 -23.31 13.06
CA LYS A 202 18.66 -23.78 12.66
C LYS A 202 18.78 -23.86 11.14
N ARG A 203 17.77 -24.42 10.46
CA ARG A 203 17.78 -24.57 9.00
C ARG A 203 17.70 -23.23 8.29
N ILE A 204 16.83 -22.33 8.72
CA ILE A 204 16.71 -20.97 8.16
C ILE A 204 18.05 -20.24 8.28
N ARG A 205 18.69 -20.27 9.46
CA ARG A 205 20.02 -19.66 9.63
C ARG A 205 21.06 -20.29 8.72
N GLN A 206 21.10 -21.62 8.61
CA GLN A 206 22.03 -22.28 7.69
C GLN A 206 21.84 -21.82 6.24
N LEU A 207 20.60 -21.68 5.76
CA LEU A 207 20.32 -21.21 4.40
C LEU A 207 20.76 -19.75 4.20
N VAL A 208 20.55 -18.90 5.20
CA VAL A 208 21.01 -17.50 5.19
C VAL A 208 22.55 -17.41 5.23
N ASP A 209 23.19 -18.17 6.12
CA ASP A 209 24.64 -18.13 6.36
C ASP A 209 25.47 -18.78 5.24
N THR A 210 24.88 -19.65 4.40
CA THR A 210 25.60 -20.33 3.30
C THR A 210 25.43 -19.65 1.95
N ASN A 211 24.72 -18.51 1.88
CA ASN A 211 24.43 -17.84 0.63
C ASN A 211 25.56 -16.89 0.17
N ILE A 212 26.71 -17.49 -0.19
CA ILE A 212 27.92 -16.76 -0.65
C ILE A 212 27.65 -15.91 -1.92
N VAL A 213 26.63 -16.24 -2.73
CA VAL A 213 26.28 -15.51 -3.96
C VAL A 213 25.28 -14.37 -3.69
N GLY A 214 24.57 -14.43 -2.56
CA GLY A 214 23.57 -13.44 -2.16
C GLY A 214 24.04 -12.42 -1.13
N GLU A 215 25.20 -12.60 -0.47
CA GLU A 215 25.71 -11.70 0.58
C GLU A 215 25.68 -10.23 0.14
N THR A 216 26.25 -9.85 -1.00
CA THR A 216 26.24 -8.43 -1.42
C THR A 216 24.85 -7.91 -1.81
N MET A 217 23.96 -8.77 -2.31
CA MET A 217 22.65 -8.39 -2.85
C MET A 217 21.58 -8.30 -1.76
N ILE A 218 21.52 -9.33 -0.92
CA ILE A 218 20.67 -9.39 0.27
C ILE A 218 21.18 -8.43 1.32
N GLU A 219 22.49 -8.26 1.55
CA GLU A 219 22.96 -7.27 2.52
C GLU A 219 22.54 -5.85 2.12
N ALA A 220 22.53 -5.53 0.83
CA ALA A 220 22.12 -4.21 0.36
C ALA A 220 20.61 -3.98 0.54
N VAL A 221 19.76 -4.98 0.23
CA VAL A 221 18.32 -4.94 0.51
C VAL A 221 18.05 -4.96 2.02
N GLU A 222 18.70 -5.85 2.78
CA GLU A 222 18.60 -5.97 4.24
C GLU A 222 19.09 -4.72 4.97
N ALA A 223 20.15 -4.05 4.48
CA ALA A 223 20.65 -2.80 5.06
C ALA A 223 19.63 -1.68 4.87
N ALA A 224 19.04 -1.57 3.68
CA ALA A 224 17.94 -0.64 3.42
C ALA A 224 16.71 -0.96 4.32
N SER A 225 16.30 -2.22 4.39
CA SER A 225 15.21 -2.69 5.26
C SER A 225 15.51 -2.49 6.76
N ARG A 226 16.77 -2.56 7.19
CA ARG A 226 17.19 -2.23 8.57
C ARG A 226 17.14 -0.72 8.82
N ALA A 227 17.58 0.10 7.87
CA ALA A 227 17.53 1.55 7.96
C ALA A 227 16.07 2.06 8.08
N SER A 228 15.14 1.54 7.27
CA SER A 228 13.71 1.87 7.36
C SER A 228 13.14 1.50 8.75
N ARG A 229 13.54 0.36 9.33
CA ARG A 229 13.14 -0.05 10.69
C ARG A 229 13.75 0.82 11.79
N GLN A 230 14.95 1.37 11.60
CA GLN A 230 15.62 2.23 12.58
C GLN A 230 15.13 3.68 12.55
N ASN A 231 14.83 4.23 11.37
CA ASN A 231 14.23 5.56 11.23
C ASN A 231 12.86 5.63 11.93
N ALA A 232 12.09 4.54 11.90
CA ALA A 232 10.82 4.45 12.61
C ALA A 232 10.93 4.50 14.15
N LYS A 233 12.09 4.13 14.74
CA LYS A 233 12.32 4.21 16.19
C LYS A 233 12.66 5.62 16.67
N HIS A 234 13.18 6.47 15.80
CA HIS A 234 13.64 7.83 16.13
C HIS A 234 12.53 8.90 15.99
N SER A 235 11.41 8.58 15.37
CA SER A 235 10.30 9.52 15.11
C SER A 235 9.18 9.50 16.16
N ILE A 236 9.34 8.80 17.28
CA ILE A 236 8.31 8.69 18.33
C ILE A 236 8.67 9.61 19.51
N PRO A 237 7.89 10.66 19.80
CA PRO A 237 7.90 11.25 21.14
C PRO A 237 7.31 10.22 22.11
N THR A 238 8.12 9.70 23.02
CA THR A 238 7.66 8.86 24.14
C THR A 238 6.72 9.66 25.04
N ALA A 239 5.41 9.59 24.78
CA ALA A 239 4.40 10.11 25.68
C ALA A 239 4.12 9.08 26.79
N THR A 240 4.93 9.08 27.83
CA THR A 240 4.59 8.42 29.10
C THR A 240 3.59 9.31 29.85
N GLY A 241 2.30 9.03 29.69
CA GLY A 241 1.22 9.72 30.41
C GLY A 241 0.24 8.73 31.03
N LYS A 242 0.08 8.80 32.36
CA LYS A 242 -0.82 7.94 33.15
C LYS A 242 -2.27 7.99 32.66
N HIS A 243 -2.88 6.80 32.56
CA HIS A 243 -4.29 6.60 32.28
C HIS A 243 -5.19 7.31 33.31
N SER A 244 -6.15 8.10 32.83
CA SER A 244 -7.39 8.37 33.55
C SER A 244 -8.57 7.96 32.67
N ARG A 245 -9.44 7.10 33.23
CA ARG A 245 -10.74 6.77 32.65
C ARG A 245 -11.63 8.00 32.81
N ALA A 246 -11.77 8.78 31.74
CA ALA A 246 -12.79 9.82 31.64
C ALA A 246 -13.54 9.69 30.32
N SER A 247 -14.81 9.27 30.45
CA SER A 247 -15.83 9.28 29.42
C SER A 247 -16.18 10.73 29.00
N LYS A 248 -15.34 11.33 28.16
CA LYS A 248 -15.72 12.40 27.22
C LYS A 248 -15.54 11.82 25.83
N LYS A 249 -16.44 12.11 24.87
CA LYS A 249 -16.26 11.74 23.44
C LYS A 249 -14.86 12.18 23.00
N ALA A 250 -13.90 11.27 23.08
CA ALA A 250 -12.50 11.59 22.86
C ALA A 250 -12.35 11.96 21.40
N ASN A 251 -11.73 13.09 21.18
CA ASN A 251 -11.35 13.59 19.88
C ASN A 251 -10.38 12.55 19.27
N LYS A 252 -10.68 12.06 18.07
CA LYS A 252 -9.99 10.91 17.47
C LYS A 252 -8.90 11.33 16.50
N TRP A 253 -7.78 10.62 16.53
CA TRP A 253 -6.79 10.60 15.46
C TRP A 253 -7.41 10.00 14.21
N GLU A 254 -6.95 10.45 13.04
CA GLU A 254 -7.44 9.98 11.75
C GLU A 254 -6.28 9.72 10.80
N TRP A 255 -6.35 8.61 10.08
CA TRP A 255 -5.56 8.38 8.87
C TRP A 255 -6.53 8.18 7.70
N ARG A 256 -6.28 8.86 6.58
CA ARG A 256 -7.14 8.78 5.40
C ARG A 256 -6.34 8.68 4.11
N ALA A 257 -6.81 7.84 3.20
CA ALA A 257 -6.36 7.79 1.81
C ALA A 257 -7.55 7.92 0.85
N PHE A 258 -7.24 8.33 -0.38
CA PHE A 258 -8.20 8.59 -1.43
C PHE A 258 -7.90 7.80 -2.69
N TRP A 259 -8.93 7.49 -3.45
CA TRP A 259 -8.83 6.82 -4.75
C TRP A 259 -9.59 7.62 -5.80
N SER A 260 -9.08 7.60 -7.03
CA SER A 260 -9.80 8.10 -8.20
C SER A 260 -9.74 7.13 -9.38
N ASN A 261 -10.52 7.43 -10.43
CA ASN A 261 -10.46 6.85 -11.77
C ASN A 261 -11.01 5.41 -11.91
N ARG A 262 -10.98 4.59 -10.86
CA ARG A 262 -11.60 3.27 -10.83
C ARG A 262 -12.04 2.89 -9.43
N ARG A 263 -12.94 1.91 -9.34
CA ARG A 263 -13.38 1.34 -8.05
C ARG A 263 -12.18 0.79 -7.28
N PRO A 264 -12.09 1.04 -5.96
CA PRO A 264 -10.98 0.61 -5.15
C PRO A 264 -11.05 -0.90 -4.87
N VAL A 265 -9.92 -1.56 -5.05
CA VAL A 265 -9.72 -2.95 -4.62
C VAL A 265 -8.70 -2.98 -3.51
N ILE A 266 -8.99 -3.77 -2.47
CA ILE A 266 -8.12 -3.94 -1.31
C ILE A 266 -7.89 -5.41 -1.00
N THR A 267 -6.85 -5.73 -0.22
CA THR A 267 -6.64 -7.05 0.38
C THR A 267 -6.61 -6.91 1.90
N PRO A 268 -7.77 -7.03 2.57
CA PRO A 268 -7.85 -6.84 4.01
C PRO A 268 -6.94 -7.80 4.74
N GLY A 269 -6.09 -7.28 5.63
CA GLY A 269 -5.33 -8.07 6.60
C GLY A 269 -6.27 -8.85 7.53
N ASP A 270 -5.84 -10.02 7.99
CA ASP A 270 -6.61 -10.90 8.91
C ASP A 270 -7.16 -10.13 10.13
N ALA A 271 -6.40 -9.16 10.63
CA ALA A 271 -6.75 -8.36 11.80
C ALA A 271 -7.91 -7.36 11.60
N VAL A 272 -8.27 -7.03 10.34
CA VAL A 272 -9.38 -6.09 10.08
C VAL A 272 -10.73 -6.78 10.26
N GLY A 273 -10.76 -8.12 10.20
CA GLY A 273 -11.99 -8.88 10.41
C GLY A 273 -13.11 -8.48 9.46
N LEU A 274 -12.80 -8.12 8.21
CA LEU A 274 -13.78 -7.82 7.15
C LEU A 274 -14.36 -9.11 6.54
N ASP A 275 -14.77 -10.02 7.41
CA ASP A 275 -15.46 -11.23 6.97
C ASP A 275 -16.88 -10.90 6.46
N GLY A 276 -17.55 -11.89 5.87
CA GLY A 276 -18.89 -11.71 5.33
C GLY A 276 -19.98 -11.40 6.37
N SER A 277 -19.68 -11.44 7.66
CA SER A 277 -20.63 -11.18 8.75
C SER A 277 -20.60 -9.73 9.26
N VAL A 278 -19.66 -8.90 8.77
CA VAL A 278 -19.51 -7.52 9.21
C VAL A 278 -20.70 -6.66 8.82
N GLU A 279 -21.35 -6.07 9.83
CA GLU A 279 -22.37 -5.05 9.63
C GLU A 279 -21.77 -3.65 9.60
N PHE A 280 -22.00 -2.95 8.49
CA PHE A 280 -21.60 -1.55 8.33
C PHE A 280 -22.74 -0.61 8.68
N LYS A 281 -22.40 0.47 9.40
CA LYS A 281 -23.33 1.59 9.64
C LYS A 281 -23.19 2.63 8.53
N ALA A 282 -24.17 2.65 7.62
CA ALA A 282 -24.29 3.66 6.58
C ALA A 282 -24.75 5.01 7.15
N THR A 283 -24.19 6.12 6.63
CA THR A 283 -24.62 7.49 6.96
C THR A 283 -24.31 8.42 5.80
N ASN A 284 -25.34 9.11 5.30
CA ASN A 284 -25.17 10.20 4.33
C ASN A 284 -24.65 11.45 5.04
N VAL A 285 -23.64 12.09 4.45
CA VAL A 285 -23.04 13.32 4.97
C VAL A 285 -22.76 14.30 3.85
N SER A 286 -23.25 15.52 4.06
CA SER A 286 -22.86 16.70 3.30
C SER A 286 -21.77 17.45 4.06
N ASP A 287 -20.63 17.67 3.41
CA ASP A 287 -19.54 18.50 3.92
C ASP A 287 -19.22 19.60 2.91
N ARG A 288 -18.94 20.82 3.40
CA ARG A 288 -18.36 21.90 2.61
C ARG A 288 -16.91 22.09 3.03
N TYR A 289 -15.97 21.73 2.16
CA TYR A 289 -14.55 21.96 2.37
C TYR A 289 -14.16 23.40 2.07
N LEU A 290 -13.16 23.90 2.79
CA LEU A 290 -12.45 25.13 2.48
C LEU A 290 -11.01 24.76 2.16
N LEU A 291 -10.66 24.74 0.88
CA LEU A 291 -9.32 24.43 0.42
C LEU A 291 -8.53 25.71 0.25
N ILE A 292 -7.32 25.71 0.79
CA ILE A 292 -6.31 26.72 0.53
C ILE A 292 -5.15 25.99 -0.16
N PRO A 293 -4.84 26.27 -1.44
CA PRO A 293 -3.83 25.50 -2.20
C PRO A 293 -2.46 25.38 -1.53
N GLU A 294 -2.06 26.40 -0.77
CA GLU A 294 -0.79 26.44 -0.02
C GLU A 294 -0.87 25.77 1.37
N ARG A 295 -1.99 25.14 1.74
CA ARG A 295 -2.18 24.43 3.01
C ARG A 295 -2.59 22.99 2.80
N ARG A 296 -2.22 22.15 3.76
CA ARG A 296 -2.51 20.70 3.74
C ARG A 296 -3.52 20.24 4.79
N ASP A 297 -4.02 21.15 5.61
CA ASP A 297 -4.99 20.84 6.67
C ASP A 297 -6.37 20.49 6.08
N ASN A 298 -7.06 19.55 6.71
CA ASN A 298 -8.45 19.24 6.37
C ASN A 298 -9.36 20.25 7.07
N ILE A 299 -9.76 21.28 6.32
CA ILE A 299 -10.59 22.39 6.81
C ILE A 299 -11.98 22.28 6.19
N LYS A 300 -13.00 22.29 7.06
CA LYS A 300 -14.41 22.29 6.68
C LYS A 300 -15.08 23.56 7.16
N MET A 301 -15.81 24.19 6.25
CA MET A 301 -16.69 25.32 6.56
C MET A 301 -17.98 24.79 7.20
N ARG A 302 -18.32 25.30 8.38
CA ARG A 302 -19.57 24.99 9.09
C ARG A 302 -20.43 26.25 9.19
N LYS A 303 -21.73 26.05 9.47
CA LYS A 303 -22.68 27.17 9.65
C LYS A 303 -22.20 28.18 10.71
N ASN A 304 -21.59 27.68 11.78
CA ASN A 304 -21.20 28.49 12.95
C ASN A 304 -19.67 28.55 13.15
N GLY A 305 -18.86 28.31 12.10
CA GLY A 305 -17.41 28.39 12.21
C GLY A 305 -16.64 27.42 11.31
N LEU A 306 -15.48 26.97 11.77
CA LEU A 306 -14.60 26.03 11.08
C LEU A 306 -14.42 24.75 11.87
N GLU A 307 -14.31 23.62 11.17
CA GLU A 307 -13.75 22.39 11.72
C GLU A 307 -12.40 22.15 11.03
N VAL A 308 -11.34 22.05 11.82
CA VAL A 308 -9.97 21.89 11.31
C VAL A 308 -9.35 20.63 11.85
N LYS A 309 -8.74 19.84 10.98
CA LYS A 309 -7.84 18.77 11.36
C LYS A 309 -6.49 19.05 10.72
N GLU A 310 -5.49 19.29 11.56
CA GLU A 310 -4.13 19.59 11.14
C GLU A 310 -3.45 18.34 10.61
N LEU A 311 -2.77 18.46 9.46
CA LEU A 311 -1.95 17.37 8.92
C LEU A 311 -0.68 17.20 9.77
N ILE A 312 -0.33 15.95 10.10
CA ILE A 312 0.83 15.62 10.92
C ILE A 312 1.92 14.98 10.08
N GLU A 313 1.53 13.93 9.35
CA GLU A 313 2.44 13.19 8.50
C GLU A 313 1.68 12.64 7.30
N SER A 314 2.41 12.46 6.20
CA SER A 314 1.96 11.77 5.00
C SER A 314 2.81 10.51 4.84
N HIS A 315 2.19 9.38 4.56
CA HIS A 315 2.88 8.11 4.38
C HIS A 315 2.15 7.22 3.36
N ARG A 316 2.79 6.87 2.23
CA ARG A 316 2.21 6.05 1.15
C ARG A 316 0.78 6.43 0.78
N HIS A 317 0.58 7.72 0.54
CA HIS A 317 -0.72 8.28 0.18
C HIS A 317 -1.78 8.29 1.29
N TYR A 318 -1.45 7.83 2.50
CA TYR A 318 -2.25 8.08 3.68
C TYR A 318 -1.80 9.37 4.35
N GLU A 319 -2.75 10.16 4.79
CA GLU A 319 -2.51 11.38 5.54
C GLU A 319 -3.05 11.26 6.95
N ALA A 320 -2.19 11.54 7.91
CA ALA A 320 -2.45 11.47 9.33
C ALA A 320 -2.85 12.84 9.86
N PHE A 321 -4.04 12.93 10.43
CA PHE A 321 -4.59 14.17 10.94
C PHE A 321 -4.73 14.16 12.46
N ARG A 322 -4.51 15.34 13.07
CA ARG A 322 -4.82 15.58 14.47
C ARG A 322 -6.32 15.45 14.73
N PRO A 323 -6.69 15.16 15.98
CA PRO A 323 -8.08 15.28 16.36
C PRO A 323 -8.65 16.67 16.07
N LYS A 324 -9.91 16.71 15.63
CA LYS A 324 -10.54 17.93 15.14
C LYS A 324 -10.59 19.04 16.18
N GLU A 325 -10.28 20.25 15.74
CA GLU A 325 -10.52 21.50 16.44
C GLU A 325 -11.75 22.18 15.82
N VAL A 326 -12.62 22.78 16.64
CA VAL A 326 -13.80 23.50 16.17
C VAL A 326 -13.68 24.94 16.63
N LEU A 327 -13.47 25.85 15.67
CA LEU A 327 -13.44 27.29 15.91
C LEU A 327 -14.81 27.85 15.61
N LYS A 328 -15.48 28.42 16.61
CA LYS A 328 -16.82 28.97 16.45
C LYS A 328 -16.76 30.45 16.18
N PHE A 329 -17.63 30.94 15.29
CA PHE A 329 -17.81 32.37 15.12
C PHE A 329 -18.40 33.02 16.39
N PRO A 330 -17.97 34.25 16.76
CA PRO A 330 -16.82 34.97 16.19
C PRO A 330 -15.49 34.30 16.58
N ILE A 331 -14.58 34.17 15.61
CA ILE A 331 -13.26 33.55 15.83
C ILE A 331 -12.23 34.66 16.06
N GLU A 332 -11.46 34.57 17.15
CA GLU A 332 -10.38 35.50 17.46
C GLU A 332 -9.24 35.38 16.44
N ALA A 333 -8.60 36.50 16.10
CA ALA A 333 -7.55 36.52 15.10
C ALA A 333 -6.33 35.67 15.46
N GLY A 334 -6.04 35.51 16.76
CA GLY A 334 -4.97 34.62 17.23
C GLY A 334 -5.20 33.15 16.88
N ASP A 335 -6.44 32.67 17.02
CA ASP A 335 -6.81 31.29 16.67
C ASP A 335 -6.81 31.09 15.15
N LEU A 336 -7.32 32.08 14.41
CA LEU A 336 -7.24 32.06 12.95
C LEU A 336 -5.81 32.11 12.44
N ALA A 337 -4.92 32.89 13.06
CA ALA A 337 -3.52 33.01 12.64
C ALA A 337 -2.74 31.69 12.76
N ARG A 338 -3.14 30.77 13.66
CA ARG A 338 -2.58 29.41 13.70
C ARG A 338 -2.86 28.64 12.41
N ILE A 339 -4.01 28.89 11.79
CA ILE A 339 -4.45 28.23 10.53
C ILE A 339 -4.19 29.13 9.31
N PHE A 340 -4.05 30.43 9.47
CA PHE A 340 -3.86 31.38 8.40
C PHE A 340 -2.86 32.46 8.85
N PRO A 341 -1.54 32.15 8.87
CA PRO A 341 -0.53 33.02 9.46
C PRO A 341 -0.53 34.46 8.94
N ARG A 342 -0.94 34.70 7.68
CA ARG A 342 -1.01 36.06 7.10
C ARG A 342 -2.12 36.92 7.70
N LEU A 343 -3.03 36.35 8.50
CA LEU A 343 -4.06 37.09 9.24
C LEU A 343 -3.56 37.61 10.60
N TYR A 344 -2.34 37.23 11.03
CA TYR A 344 -1.79 37.67 12.30
C TYR A 344 -1.67 39.20 12.37
N GLY A 345 -2.29 39.81 13.37
CA GLY A 345 -2.28 41.26 13.59
C GLY A 345 -3.12 42.08 12.59
N ALA A 346 -3.71 41.44 11.57
CA ALA A 346 -4.52 42.11 10.56
C ALA A 346 -5.97 42.38 11.02
N LEU A 347 -6.47 41.56 11.94
CA LEU A 347 -7.84 41.58 12.43
C LEU A 347 -7.86 41.40 13.94
N VAL A 348 -8.95 41.82 14.58
CA VAL A 348 -9.21 41.49 16.00
C VAL A 348 -9.96 40.16 16.07
N LYS A 349 -11.04 40.02 15.29
CA LYS A 349 -11.89 38.81 15.21
C LYS A 349 -12.57 38.74 13.85
N VAL A 350 -13.15 37.59 13.54
CA VAL A 350 -13.98 37.34 12.35
C VAL A 350 -15.33 36.78 12.80
N SER A 351 -16.41 37.45 12.44
CA SER A 351 -17.75 37.24 13.00
C SER A 351 -18.59 36.25 12.23
N ASP A 352 -18.28 36.02 10.95
CA ASP A 352 -19.01 35.09 10.10
C ASP A 352 -18.16 34.61 8.90
N LYS A 353 -18.79 33.76 8.08
CA LYS A 353 -18.18 33.16 6.89
C LYS A 353 -17.77 34.21 5.85
N THR A 354 -18.59 35.24 5.65
CA THR A 354 -18.35 36.28 4.63
C THR A 354 -17.13 37.12 5.01
N GLU A 355 -17.05 37.51 6.28
CA GLU A 355 -15.90 38.23 6.82
C GLU A 355 -14.62 37.39 6.73
N LEU A 356 -14.71 36.08 7.00
CA LEU A 356 -13.58 35.16 6.87
C LEU A 356 -13.07 35.08 5.42
N GLU A 357 -13.97 34.89 4.45
CA GLU A 357 -13.58 34.81 3.04
C GLU A 357 -12.95 36.12 2.55
N ALA A 358 -13.51 37.27 2.92
CA ALA A 358 -12.97 38.57 2.58
C ALA A 358 -11.57 38.78 3.18
N ALA A 359 -11.39 38.40 4.46
CA ALA A 359 -10.11 38.45 5.14
C ALA A 359 -9.05 37.58 4.45
N LEU A 360 -9.40 36.34 4.12
CA LEU A 360 -8.51 35.41 3.43
C LEU A 360 -8.04 35.97 2.09
N ARG A 361 -8.98 36.46 1.25
CA ARG A 361 -8.66 37.04 -0.07
C ARG A 361 -7.80 38.30 0.04
N THR A 362 -8.13 39.19 0.97
CA THR A 362 -7.38 40.44 1.19
C THR A 362 -5.92 40.18 1.57
N HIS A 363 -5.66 39.06 2.26
CA HIS A 363 -4.31 38.66 2.70
C HIS A 363 -3.67 37.61 1.78
N GLY A 364 -4.11 37.55 0.52
CA GLY A 364 -3.45 36.78 -0.54
C GLY A 364 -3.71 35.27 -0.49
N TYR A 365 -4.67 34.79 0.28
CA TYR A 365 -5.13 33.40 0.18
C TYR A 365 -6.12 33.26 -0.98
N VAL A 366 -6.14 32.08 -1.60
CA VAL A 366 -7.10 31.71 -2.65
C VAL A 366 -8.05 30.65 -2.09
N PRO A 367 -9.12 31.03 -1.37
CA PRO A 367 -10.06 30.07 -0.83
C PRO A 367 -10.92 29.46 -1.93
N ILE A 368 -10.95 28.13 -1.96
CA ILE A 368 -11.75 27.30 -2.87
C ILE A 368 -12.73 26.50 -2.02
N HIS A 369 -14.01 26.51 -2.41
CA HIS A 369 -15.05 25.73 -1.74
C HIS A 369 -15.41 24.50 -2.55
N VAL A 370 -15.43 23.36 -1.88
CA VAL A 370 -15.83 22.09 -2.49
C VAL A 370 -16.94 21.48 -1.66
N ASP A 371 -18.12 21.38 -2.25
CA ASP A 371 -19.28 20.72 -1.66
C ASP A 371 -19.22 19.24 -2.00
N VAL A 372 -19.37 18.38 -0.99
CA VAL A 372 -19.19 16.94 -1.13
C VAL A 372 -20.32 16.21 -0.44
N GLU A 373 -21.04 15.41 -1.21
CA GLU A 373 -22.01 14.44 -0.71
C GLU A 373 -21.36 13.07 -0.58
N LYS A 374 -21.54 12.44 0.59
CA LYS A 374 -20.81 11.23 0.98
C LYS A 374 -21.75 10.16 1.47
N LEU A 375 -21.59 8.95 0.95
CA LEU A 375 -22.09 7.74 1.58
C LEU A 375 -20.96 7.12 2.39
N ARG A 376 -21.03 7.25 3.72
CA ARG A 376 -20.03 6.70 4.64
C ARG A 376 -20.53 5.42 5.27
N ASN A 377 -19.74 4.37 5.21
CA ASN A 377 -20.00 3.08 5.82
C ASN A 377 -18.93 2.79 6.87
N ARG A 378 -19.34 2.70 8.14
CA ARG A 378 -18.41 2.53 9.27
C ARG A 378 -18.59 1.18 9.94
N VAL A 379 -17.47 0.56 10.29
CA VAL A 379 -17.40 -0.61 11.17
C VAL A 379 -16.50 -0.29 12.36
N ARG A 380 -16.82 -0.86 13.54
CA ARG A 380 -15.95 -0.80 14.71
C ARG A 380 -15.05 -2.03 14.72
N LEU A 381 -13.76 -1.78 14.76
CA LEU A 381 -12.73 -2.80 14.94
C LEU A 381 -12.39 -2.95 16.43
N VAL A 382 -11.37 -3.75 16.73
CA VAL A 382 -10.84 -3.91 18.08
C VAL A 382 -10.37 -2.55 18.65
N ASP A 383 -10.39 -2.41 19.97
CA ASP A 383 -9.74 -1.29 20.67
C ASP A 383 -10.32 0.11 20.35
N ASP A 384 -11.62 0.17 20.01
CA ASP A 384 -12.37 1.39 19.65
C ASP A 384 -11.84 2.12 18.40
N VAL A 385 -11.07 1.43 17.57
CA VAL A 385 -10.72 1.88 16.22
C VAL A 385 -11.96 1.74 15.33
N LEU A 386 -12.24 2.74 14.51
CA LEU A 386 -13.26 2.67 13.47
C LEU A 386 -12.60 2.68 12.10
N LEU A 387 -13.09 1.81 11.23
CA LEU A 387 -12.79 1.83 9.80
C LEU A 387 -14.00 2.39 9.05
N GLU A 388 -13.76 3.36 8.19
CA GLU A 388 -14.73 4.01 7.34
C GLU A 388 -14.38 3.78 5.88
N PHE A 389 -15.30 3.18 5.13
CA PHE A 389 -15.32 3.22 3.67
C PHE A 389 -16.27 4.32 3.23
N CYS A 390 -15.85 5.13 2.27
CA CYS A 390 -16.65 6.25 1.80
C CYS A 390 -16.62 6.29 0.28
N GLU A 391 -17.80 6.37 -0.32
CA GLU A 391 -18.01 6.81 -1.70
C GLU A 391 -18.54 8.24 -1.64
N PHE A 392 -18.06 9.10 -2.51
CA PHE A 392 -18.50 10.48 -2.55
C PHE A 392 -18.37 11.08 -3.94
N THR A 393 -19.16 12.11 -4.20
CA THR A 393 -19.15 12.82 -5.48
C THR A 393 -18.59 14.22 -5.33
N VAL A 394 -17.76 14.63 -6.28
CA VAL A 394 -17.30 16.01 -6.43
C VAL A 394 -17.43 16.38 -7.90
N GLY A 395 -18.09 17.50 -8.20
CA GLY A 395 -18.51 17.82 -9.56
C GLY A 395 -19.30 16.65 -10.19
N ASN A 396 -18.82 16.17 -11.33
CA ASN A 396 -19.38 15.01 -12.06
C ASN A 396 -18.63 13.69 -11.78
N GLY A 397 -17.62 13.70 -10.91
CA GLY A 397 -16.77 12.55 -10.61
C GLY A 397 -17.23 11.78 -9.36
N THR A 398 -17.13 10.45 -9.41
CA THR A 398 -17.25 9.59 -8.24
C THR A 398 -15.87 9.21 -7.73
N HIS A 399 -15.68 9.34 -6.42
CA HIS A 399 -14.42 9.11 -5.75
C HIS A 399 -14.62 8.28 -4.48
N TRP A 400 -13.52 7.73 -3.96
CA TRP A 400 -13.54 6.88 -2.78
C TRP A 400 -12.50 7.31 -1.76
N SER A 401 -12.78 7.06 -0.49
CA SER A 401 -11.78 7.18 0.56
C SER A 401 -11.94 6.10 1.61
N VAL A 402 -10.82 5.74 2.22
CA VAL A 402 -10.79 4.89 3.41
C VAL A 402 -10.19 5.68 4.55
N CYS A 403 -10.80 5.58 5.73
CA CYS A 403 -10.36 6.27 6.92
C CYS A 403 -10.32 5.33 8.11
N VAL A 404 -9.22 5.37 8.86
CA VAL A 404 -9.09 4.73 10.17
C VAL A 404 -9.09 5.84 11.22
N GLU A 405 -10.02 5.81 12.17
CA GLU A 405 -10.10 6.78 13.25
C GLU A 405 -10.15 6.12 14.63
N GLY A 406 -9.44 6.67 15.61
CA GLY A 406 -9.34 6.06 16.95
C GLY A 406 -8.79 6.99 18.02
N PRO A 407 -8.90 6.62 19.31
CA PRO A 407 -8.42 7.44 20.41
C PRO A 407 -6.89 7.43 20.56
N ASP A 408 -6.20 6.43 20.01
CA ASP A 408 -4.75 6.25 20.10
C ASP A 408 -4.12 6.26 18.70
N PHE A 409 -3.08 7.08 18.53
CA PHE A 409 -2.41 7.26 17.24
C PHE A 409 -1.68 5.99 16.78
N GLY A 410 -1.00 5.28 17.69
CA GLY A 410 -0.25 4.07 17.38
C GLY A 410 -1.17 2.95 16.87
N ARG A 411 -2.34 2.79 17.48
CA ARG A 411 -3.36 1.83 17.04
C ARG A 411 -3.97 2.16 15.69
N VAL A 412 -4.28 3.44 15.45
CA VAL A 412 -4.77 3.91 14.13
C VAL A 412 -3.72 3.59 13.05
N ARG A 413 -2.46 3.93 13.33
CA ARG A 413 -1.33 3.65 12.43
C ARG A 413 -1.13 2.16 12.18
N ALA A 414 -1.27 1.29 13.18
CA ALA A 414 -1.15 -0.15 12.98
C ALA A 414 -2.25 -0.70 12.06
N CYS A 415 -3.49 -0.23 12.22
CA CYS A 415 -4.66 -0.70 11.46
C CYS A 415 -4.71 -0.18 10.02
N VAL A 416 -4.19 1.01 9.73
CA VAL A 416 -4.27 1.53 8.35
C VAL A 416 -3.45 0.68 7.37
N HIS A 417 -2.34 0.11 7.83
CA HIS A 417 -1.46 -0.78 7.05
C HIS A 417 -2.07 -2.16 6.81
N THR A 418 -3.23 -2.47 7.40
CA THR A 418 -3.93 -3.73 7.15
C THR A 418 -5.05 -3.57 6.12
N ILE A 419 -5.30 -2.37 5.58
CA ILE A 419 -6.28 -2.20 4.49
C ILE A 419 -5.68 -2.71 3.18
N ASN A 420 -4.38 -2.51 2.94
CA ASN A 420 -3.63 -2.90 1.74
C ASN A 420 -4.38 -2.61 0.42
N PRO A 421 -4.23 -1.40 -0.14
CA PRO A 421 -4.67 -1.13 -1.50
C PRO A 421 -4.07 -2.17 -2.45
N LEU A 422 -4.88 -2.65 -3.39
CA LEU A 422 -4.48 -3.62 -4.40
C LEU A 422 -4.62 -3.04 -5.81
N ALA A 423 -5.73 -2.34 -6.05
CA ALA A 423 -5.94 -1.65 -7.32
C ALA A 423 -6.55 -0.27 -7.11
N GLY A 424 -6.10 0.64 -7.97
CA GLY A 424 -6.55 2.04 -8.03
C GLY A 424 -5.47 2.96 -7.51
N GLN A 425 -5.35 4.14 -8.12
CA GLN A 425 -4.34 5.10 -7.72
C GLN A 425 -4.72 5.66 -6.35
N VAL A 426 -3.96 5.26 -5.33
CA VAL A 426 -4.09 5.80 -3.98
C VAL A 426 -3.42 7.17 -3.95
N MET A 427 -4.07 8.14 -3.32
CA MET A 427 -3.60 9.52 -3.22
C MET A 427 -3.75 10.05 -1.80
N GLY A 428 -2.78 10.88 -1.40
CA GLY A 428 -2.93 11.74 -0.24
C GLY A 428 -4.08 12.72 -0.45
N TYR A 429 -4.55 13.32 0.64
CA TYR A 429 -5.61 14.32 0.61
C TYR A 429 -5.27 15.45 -0.37
N MET A 430 -4.04 15.97 -0.34
CA MET A 430 -3.70 17.13 -1.17
C MET A 430 -3.59 16.79 -2.65
N ASP A 431 -2.94 15.68 -3.00
CA ASP A 431 -2.83 15.24 -4.39
C ASP A 431 -4.23 14.96 -4.97
N PHE A 432 -5.09 14.33 -4.17
CA PHE A 432 -6.48 14.09 -4.54
C PHE A 432 -7.24 15.39 -4.76
N LEU A 433 -7.17 16.33 -3.83
CA LEU A 433 -7.88 17.60 -3.94
C LEU A 433 -7.39 18.44 -5.12
N HIS A 434 -6.09 18.47 -5.39
CA HIS A 434 -5.56 19.16 -6.57
C HIS A 434 -6.08 18.55 -7.86
N ARG A 435 -6.20 17.22 -7.93
CA ARG A 435 -6.79 16.54 -9.08
C ARG A 435 -8.26 16.92 -9.24
N VAL A 436 -9.05 16.80 -8.19
CA VAL A 436 -10.49 17.08 -8.23
C VAL A 436 -10.79 18.55 -8.52
N VAL A 437 -10.05 19.47 -7.90
CA VAL A 437 -10.17 20.89 -8.22
C VAL A 437 -9.71 21.14 -9.65
N GLY A 438 -8.56 20.63 -10.08
CA GLY A 438 -8.06 20.83 -11.45
C GLY A 438 -8.99 20.29 -12.55
N GLU A 439 -9.85 19.32 -12.24
CA GLU A 439 -10.91 18.83 -13.14
C GLU A 439 -12.14 19.76 -13.21
N GLU A 440 -12.34 20.65 -12.23
CA GLU A 440 -13.45 21.62 -12.17
C GLU A 440 -13.14 22.97 -12.85
N TRP A 441 -11.90 23.23 -13.31
CA TRP A 441 -11.48 24.50 -13.93
C TRP A 441 -11.08 24.37 -15.40
#